data_AF-A0A8B9V8Y8-F1
#
_entry.id   AF-A0A8B9V8Y8-F1
#
_cell.length_a   1.000
_cell.length_b   1.000
_cell.length_c   1.000
_cell.angle_alpha   90.00
_cell.angle_beta   90.00
_cell.angle_gamma   90.00
#
_symmetry.space_group_name_H-M   'P 1'
#
loop_
_entity.id
_entity.type
_entity.pdbx_description
1 polymer ?
#
loop_
_entity_poly.entity_id
_entity_poly.type
_entity_poly.pdbx_seq_one_letter_code
_entity_poly.pdbx_strand_id
1 'polypeptide(L)'
;CSPLCFKAVYQGAATAITSSRCIIVGLLAKNKKSCCKFGAADSSLAVDSPEKPADVRVIAGPEQTSKNQIKVDLVDENFTELRGEIAGPPDTPYEGGRYQLEIKIPETYPFNPPKVRFITKIWHPNISSVTGAICLDILKDQWAAAMTLRTVLLSLQALLAAAEPDDPQDAVVANQYKQNPEMFKQTARLWAHVYAGAPVSSPEYTRKIENLCAMGFDRNAVIVALSSKSWDVETATELLLSN
;
A
#
# COMPACT_ATOMS: atom_id res chain seq x y z
N CYS A 1 -38.96 2.09 4.27
CA CYS A 1 -39.49 1.44 5.48
C CYS A 1 -40.70 0.58 5.10
N SER A 2 -40.47 -0.68 4.72
CA SER A 2 -41.50 -1.69 4.40
C SER A 2 -40.86 -3.09 4.45
N PRO A 3 -41.49 -4.12 5.05
CA PRO A 3 -40.99 -5.49 5.01
C PRO A 3 -41.80 -6.34 4.03
N LEU A 4 -41.12 -7.02 3.10
CA LEU A 4 -41.73 -8.02 2.21
C LEU A 4 -41.01 -9.37 2.34
N CYS A 5 -41.80 -10.33 2.82
CA CYS A 5 -41.67 -11.78 2.80
C CYS A 5 -40.81 -12.39 1.67
N PHE A 6 -39.86 -13.24 2.05
CA PHE A 6 -39.21 -14.22 1.18
C PHE A 6 -39.94 -15.57 1.30
N LYS A 7 -40.45 -16.09 0.18
CA LYS A 7 -40.85 -17.50 -0.01
C LYS A 7 -40.61 -17.90 -1.47
N ALA A 8 -40.37 -19.20 -1.64
CA ALA A 8 -40.26 -20.00 -2.88
C ALA A 8 -38.89 -20.02 -3.58
N VAL A 9 -38.39 -21.12 -4.15
CA VAL A 9 -38.79 -22.54 -4.23
C VAL A 9 -37.52 -23.26 -4.72
N TYR A 10 -37.12 -24.36 -4.07
CA TYR A 10 -36.10 -25.29 -4.59
C TYR A 10 -36.82 -26.35 -5.44
N GLN A 11 -36.59 -26.38 -6.74
CA GLN A 11 -36.97 -27.49 -7.63
C GLN A 11 -35.71 -28.06 -8.26
N GLY A 12 -35.54 -29.38 -8.11
CA GLY A 12 -34.38 -30.12 -8.57
C GLY A 12 -34.50 -30.64 -10.00
N ALA A 13 -33.36 -31.11 -10.50
CA ALA A 13 -33.25 -32.06 -11.59
C ALA A 13 -32.14 -33.05 -11.22
N ALA A 14 -32.53 -34.25 -10.81
CA ALA A 14 -31.64 -35.38 -10.61
C ALA A 14 -31.74 -36.27 -11.86
N THR A 15 -30.61 -36.48 -12.54
CA THR A 15 -30.43 -37.50 -13.57
C THR A 15 -30.15 -38.85 -12.91
N ALA A 16 -30.86 -39.86 -13.40
CA ALA A 16 -30.85 -41.23 -12.90
C ALA A 16 -29.55 -41.97 -13.21
N ILE A 17 -29.02 -42.71 -12.24
CA ILE A 17 -28.24 -43.93 -12.48
C ILE A 17 -28.73 -45.00 -11.52
N THR A 18 -29.00 -46.16 -12.09
CA THR A 18 -29.64 -47.34 -11.54
C THR A 18 -28.65 -48.24 -10.79
N SER A 19 -29.24 -49.09 -9.92
CA SER A 19 -28.83 -50.48 -9.66
C SER A 19 -28.03 -50.80 -8.37
N SER A 20 -28.76 -51.48 -7.47
CA SER A 20 -28.37 -52.70 -6.76
C SER A 20 -27.64 -52.65 -5.40
N ARG A 21 -28.48 -52.72 -4.35
CA ARG A 21 -28.45 -53.64 -3.17
C ARG A 21 -27.19 -53.79 -2.29
N CYS A 22 -27.30 -53.29 -1.04
CA CYS A 22 -27.05 -54.01 0.24
C CYS A 22 -27.43 -53.07 1.42
N ILE A 23 -28.54 -53.28 2.15
CA ILE A 23 -28.68 -53.99 3.45
C ILE A 23 -27.49 -53.65 4.39
N ILE A 24 -27.64 -52.89 5.49
CA ILE A 24 -28.09 -53.30 6.85
C ILE A 24 -28.45 -52.07 7.73
N VAL A 25 -29.66 -52.12 8.33
CA VAL A 25 -30.16 -51.71 9.68
C VAL A 25 -29.15 -50.97 10.62
N GLY A 26 -29.39 -49.88 11.36
CA GLY A 26 -30.58 -49.30 12.00
C GLY A 26 -30.48 -49.37 13.54
N LEU A 27 -30.36 -48.23 14.27
CA LEU A 27 -30.71 -48.04 15.71
C LEU A 27 -30.42 -46.57 16.13
N LEU A 28 -31.43 -45.68 16.17
CA LEU A 28 -32.16 -45.18 17.37
C LEU A 28 -31.27 -44.44 18.39
N ALA A 29 -31.30 -43.11 18.50
CA ALA A 29 -32.33 -42.18 19.00
C ALA A 29 -32.44 -42.05 20.55
N LYS A 30 -32.42 -40.77 20.98
CA LYS A 30 -32.94 -40.14 22.22
C LYS A 30 -31.94 -39.92 23.38
N ASN A 31 -31.72 -38.64 23.72
CA ASN A 31 -32.27 -38.11 24.97
C ASN A 31 -32.39 -36.58 24.99
N LYS A 32 -33.40 -36.09 25.72
CA LYS A 32 -33.96 -34.74 25.73
C LYS A 32 -33.91 -34.17 27.16
N LYS A 33 -33.77 -32.84 27.28
CA LYS A 33 -34.14 -31.94 28.41
C LYS A 33 -33.17 -31.80 29.60
N SER A 34 -32.75 -30.56 29.87
CA SER A 34 -33.30 -29.75 30.98
C SER A 34 -32.87 -28.28 30.86
N CYS A 35 -33.74 -27.37 31.27
CA CYS A 35 -33.59 -25.91 31.22
C CYS A 35 -33.35 -25.37 32.64
N CYS A 36 -32.79 -24.15 32.70
CA CYS A 36 -32.69 -23.22 33.83
C CYS A 36 -31.61 -23.48 34.91
N LYS A 37 -30.60 -22.60 34.92
CA LYS A 37 -30.18 -21.83 36.11
C LYS A 37 -29.53 -20.51 35.66
N PHE A 38 -30.16 -19.40 36.04
CA PHE A 38 -29.56 -18.06 36.07
C PHE A 38 -28.44 -18.08 37.11
N GLY A 39 -27.22 -17.75 36.70
CA GLY A 39 -26.11 -17.41 37.58
C GLY A 39 -25.54 -16.08 37.10
N ALA A 40 -25.64 -15.05 37.93
CA ALA A 40 -24.93 -13.80 37.73
C ALA A 40 -23.43 -14.11 37.71
N ALA A 41 -22.79 -13.88 36.57
CA ALA A 41 -21.34 -13.95 36.45
C ALA A 41 -20.79 -12.53 36.37
N ASP A 42 -19.87 -12.30 37.29
CA ASP A 42 -19.07 -11.13 37.59
C ASP A 42 -18.55 -10.39 36.36
N SER A 43 -18.65 -9.07 36.40
CA SER A 43 -18.13 -8.14 35.40
C SER A 43 -16.62 -8.01 35.56
N SER A 44 -15.87 -8.92 34.94
CA SER A 44 -14.45 -8.73 34.63
C SER A 44 -14.07 -9.51 33.37
N LEU A 45 -14.71 -9.16 32.24
CA LEU A 45 -14.17 -9.49 30.93
C LEU A 45 -12.96 -8.58 30.71
N ALA A 46 -11.77 -9.10 30.96
CA ALA A 46 -10.56 -8.61 30.32
C ALA A 46 -10.86 -8.50 28.82
N VAL A 47 -10.70 -7.31 28.26
CA VAL A 47 -10.78 -7.10 26.82
C VAL A 47 -9.61 -7.90 26.24
N ASP A 48 -9.93 -9.05 25.65
CA ASP A 48 -8.96 -9.87 24.94
C ASP A 48 -8.25 -8.96 23.93
N SER A 49 -6.93 -8.93 24.01
CA SER A 49 -6.11 -8.24 23.02
C SER A 49 -6.47 -8.81 21.64
N PRO A 50 -6.68 -7.97 20.61
CA PRO A 50 -7.11 -8.48 19.31
C PRO A 50 -6.12 -9.53 18.82
N GLU A 51 -6.60 -10.75 18.56
CA GLU A 51 -5.79 -11.80 17.97
C GLU A 51 -5.18 -11.28 16.66
N LYS A 52 -3.84 -11.37 16.58
CA LYS A 52 -3.02 -10.77 15.52
C LYS A 52 -3.51 -11.13 14.11
N PRO A 53 -3.48 -10.22 13.12
CA PRO A 53 -3.83 -10.56 11.75
C PRO A 53 -2.90 -11.64 11.19
N ALA A 54 -3.48 -12.70 10.65
CA ALA A 54 -2.72 -13.85 10.15
C ALA A 54 -1.79 -13.48 8.99
N ASP A 55 -2.13 -12.47 8.19
CA ASP A 55 -1.37 -12.02 7.03
C ASP A 55 -0.06 -11.30 7.42
N VAL A 56 -0.07 -10.50 8.49
CA VAL A 56 1.14 -9.83 9.01
C VAL A 56 2.20 -10.85 9.43
N ARG A 57 1.78 -11.96 10.07
CA ARG A 57 2.70 -13.03 10.50
C ARG A 57 3.33 -13.78 9.33
N VAL A 58 2.60 -13.95 8.23
CA VAL A 58 3.07 -14.70 7.05
C VAL A 58 4.15 -13.92 6.30
N ILE A 59 4.10 -12.59 6.29
CA ILE A 59 5.02 -11.74 5.52
C ILE A 59 6.28 -11.37 6.30
N ALA A 60 6.21 -11.33 7.63
CA ALA A 60 7.37 -11.11 8.51
C ALA A 60 8.25 -12.38 8.70
N GLY A 61 7.86 -13.52 8.12
CA GLY A 61 8.62 -14.76 8.17
C GLY A 61 9.78 -14.80 7.15
N PRO A 62 10.85 -15.60 7.39
CA PRO A 62 12.01 -15.69 6.51
C PRO A 62 11.75 -16.44 5.18
N GLU A 63 10.50 -16.80 4.86
CA GLU A 63 10.19 -17.68 3.74
C GLU A 63 9.53 -16.95 2.56
N GLN A 64 10.40 -16.63 1.59
CA GLN A 64 10.16 -16.58 0.14
C GLN A 64 9.11 -15.60 -0.41
N THR A 65 9.55 -14.36 -0.67
CA THR A 65 9.15 -13.65 -1.90
C THR A 65 10.17 -13.93 -2.99
N SER A 66 9.80 -14.79 -3.95
CA SER A 66 10.58 -15.07 -5.15
C SER A 66 10.94 -13.77 -5.88
N LYS A 67 12.24 -13.41 -5.86
CA LYS A 67 12.85 -12.12 -6.25
C LYS A 67 12.60 -11.01 -5.21
N ASN A 68 13.67 -10.33 -4.76
CA ASN A 68 13.74 -9.27 -3.74
C ASN A 68 12.90 -7.99 -4.05
N GLN A 69 11.66 -8.14 -4.53
CA GLN A 69 10.81 -7.05 -5.00
C GLN A 69 10.06 -6.35 -3.87
N ILE A 70 9.65 -7.07 -2.84
CA ILE A 70 8.91 -6.52 -1.69
C ILE A 70 9.42 -7.14 -0.38
N LYS A 71 9.44 -6.34 0.69
CA LYS A 71 9.82 -6.73 2.05
C LYS A 71 8.90 -6.04 3.05
N VAL A 72 8.64 -6.68 4.20
CA VAL A 72 8.00 -6.06 5.36
C VAL A 72 8.81 -6.41 6.60
N ASP A 73 9.17 -5.39 7.37
CA ASP A 73 9.81 -5.51 8.67
C ASP A 73 8.86 -5.03 9.77
N LEU A 74 8.93 -5.66 10.94
CA LEU A 74 8.22 -5.22 12.14
C LEU A 74 8.96 -4.01 12.74
N VAL A 75 8.24 -2.94 13.08
CA VAL A 75 8.82 -1.78 13.79
C VAL A 75 8.53 -1.87 15.28
N ASP A 76 7.34 -2.34 15.64
CA ASP A 76 6.90 -2.51 17.02
C ASP A 76 6.57 -3.96 17.36
N GLU A 77 6.50 -4.26 18.67
CA GLU A 77 6.09 -5.58 19.17
C GLU A 77 4.56 -5.78 19.07
N ASN A 78 3.81 -4.67 18.96
CA ASN A 78 2.35 -4.65 18.91
C ASN A 78 1.78 -4.78 17.49
N PHE A 79 2.63 -4.87 16.46
CA PHE A 79 2.26 -4.99 15.06
C PHE A 79 1.38 -3.83 14.53
N THR A 80 1.42 -2.68 15.21
CA THR A 80 0.66 -1.48 14.80
C THR A 80 1.46 -0.64 13.82
N GLU A 81 2.79 -0.77 13.82
CA GLU A 81 3.69 -0.09 12.89
C GLU A 81 4.61 -1.10 12.20
N LEU A 82 4.60 -1.03 10.87
CA LEU A 82 5.39 -1.89 10.00
C LEU A 82 6.18 -1.02 9.03
N ARG A 83 7.33 -1.53 8.59
CA ARG A 83 8.15 -0.91 7.56
C ARG A 83 8.13 -1.78 6.31
N GLY A 84 7.44 -1.29 5.28
CA GLY A 84 7.47 -1.91 3.97
C GLY A 84 8.68 -1.44 3.17
N GLU A 85 9.10 -2.25 2.21
CA GLU A 85 10.06 -1.82 1.20
C GLU A 85 9.71 -2.45 -0.15
N ILE A 86 9.69 -1.63 -1.20
CA ILE A 86 9.44 -2.09 -2.58
C ILE A 86 10.60 -1.71 -3.49
N ALA A 87 10.95 -2.60 -4.42
CA ALA A 87 11.89 -2.30 -5.49
C ALA A 87 11.18 -1.52 -6.61
N GLY A 88 11.86 -0.53 -7.18
CA GLY A 88 11.38 0.16 -8.37
C GLY A 88 11.20 -0.83 -9.53
N PRO A 89 10.06 -0.79 -10.27
CA PRO A 89 9.84 -1.71 -11.38
C PRO A 89 10.87 -1.52 -12.49
N PRO A 90 11.21 -2.58 -13.25
CA PRO A 90 12.08 -2.46 -14.42
C PRO A 90 11.46 -1.58 -15.50
N ASP A 91 12.28 -0.98 -16.36
CA ASP A 91 11.86 -0.12 -17.48
C ASP A 91 11.13 1.17 -17.04
N THR A 92 11.23 1.52 -15.76
CA THR A 92 10.69 2.77 -15.18
C THR A 92 11.82 3.70 -14.76
N PRO A 93 11.58 5.01 -14.54
CA PRO A 93 12.59 5.88 -13.93
C PRO A 93 12.99 5.47 -12.50
N TYR A 94 12.26 4.54 -11.88
CA TYR A 94 12.47 4.08 -10.51
C TYR A 94 13.35 2.82 -10.43
N GLU A 95 13.67 2.21 -11.56
CA GLU A 95 14.44 0.96 -11.65
C GLU A 95 15.78 1.05 -10.89
N GLY A 96 16.09 0.00 -10.15
CA GLY A 96 17.29 -0.08 -9.30
C GLY A 96 17.17 0.67 -7.97
N GLY A 97 16.13 1.49 -7.78
CA GLY A 97 15.82 2.13 -6.50
C GLY A 97 15.08 1.20 -5.54
N ARG A 98 15.24 1.42 -4.23
CA ARG A 98 14.43 0.79 -3.18
C ARG A 98 13.71 1.85 -2.35
N TYR A 99 12.41 1.65 -2.16
CA TYR A 99 11.51 2.64 -1.57
C TYR A 99 10.93 2.11 -0.26
N GLN A 100 11.30 2.75 0.85
CA GLN A 100 10.76 2.44 2.16
C GLN A 100 9.39 3.08 2.37
N LEU A 101 8.52 2.33 3.03
CA LEU A 101 7.13 2.66 3.29
C LEU A 101 6.88 2.56 4.81
N GLU A 102 6.19 3.56 5.34
CA GLU A 102 5.58 3.51 6.66
C GLU A 102 4.19 2.89 6.50
N ILE A 103 3.90 1.86 7.28
CA ILE A 103 2.61 1.17 7.27
C ILE A 103 2.08 1.16 8.70
N LYS A 104 0.93 1.79 8.92
CA LYS A 104 0.25 1.80 10.22
C LYS A 104 -1.05 1.04 10.14
N ILE A 105 -1.18 0.03 10.99
CA ILE A 105 -2.37 -0.83 11.07
C ILE A 105 -3.39 -0.15 12.00
N PRO A 106 -4.59 0.21 11.53
CA PRO A 106 -5.62 0.75 12.40
C PRO A 106 -6.20 -0.35 13.30
N GLU A 107 -6.77 0.04 14.44
CA GLU A 107 -7.50 -0.87 15.34
C GLU A 107 -8.69 -1.56 14.65
N THR A 108 -9.21 -0.95 13.59
CA THR A 108 -10.33 -1.46 12.79
C THR A 108 -9.91 -2.36 11.63
N TYR A 109 -8.63 -2.70 11.51
CA TYR A 109 -8.15 -3.67 10.52
C TYR A 109 -8.76 -5.07 10.80
N PRO A 110 -9.18 -5.84 9.79
CA PRO A 110 -9.06 -5.63 8.34
C PRO A 110 -10.26 -4.90 7.70
N PHE A 111 -11.18 -4.33 8.47
CA PHE A 111 -12.35 -3.63 7.92
C PHE A 111 -12.00 -2.25 7.34
N ASN A 112 -10.94 -1.62 7.84
CA ASN A 112 -10.35 -0.42 7.25
C ASN A 112 -8.93 -0.69 6.73
N PRO A 113 -8.50 0.02 5.67
CA PRO A 113 -7.17 -0.17 5.09
C PRO A 113 -6.05 0.28 6.04
N PRO A 114 -4.84 -0.29 5.91
CA PRO A 114 -3.67 0.26 6.56
C PRO A 114 -3.37 1.67 6.02
N LYS A 115 -2.84 2.54 6.88
CA LYS A 115 -2.33 3.85 6.44
C LYS A 115 -0.91 3.67 5.93
N VAL A 116 -0.69 3.94 4.65
CA VAL A 116 0.62 3.77 4.00
C VAL A 116 1.15 5.11 3.50
N ARG A 117 2.46 5.35 3.71
CA ARG A 117 3.15 6.56 3.26
C ARG A 117 4.57 6.23 2.83
N PHE A 118 5.07 6.88 1.78
CA PHE A 118 6.47 6.78 1.40
C PHE A 118 7.37 7.51 2.41
N ILE A 119 8.33 6.77 2.97
CA ILE A 119 9.42 7.35 3.76
C ILE A 119 10.51 7.84 2.81
N THR A 120 10.86 7.02 1.82
CA THR A 120 11.78 7.41 0.74
C THR A 120 11.11 8.47 -0.13
N LYS A 121 11.73 9.65 -0.27
CA LYS A 121 11.27 10.71 -1.18
C LYS A 121 11.21 10.18 -2.62
N ILE A 122 10.13 10.51 -3.33
CA ILE A 122 9.88 10.05 -4.69
C ILE A 122 9.20 11.15 -5.51
N TRP A 123 9.52 11.21 -6.80
CA TRP A 123 8.89 12.09 -7.77
C TRP A 123 7.89 11.29 -8.61
N HIS A 124 6.60 11.32 -8.23
CA HIS A 124 5.55 10.55 -8.89
C HIS A 124 4.20 11.31 -8.83
N PRO A 125 3.36 11.34 -9.89
CA PRO A 125 2.11 12.10 -9.90
C PRO A 125 1.14 11.77 -8.75
N ASN A 126 1.03 10.48 -8.39
CA ASN A 126 0.14 9.98 -7.34
C ASN A 126 0.79 9.88 -5.95
N ILE A 127 2.00 10.42 -5.76
CA ILE A 127 2.69 10.43 -4.45
C ILE A 127 3.22 11.83 -4.17
N SER A 128 2.90 12.38 -3.00
CA SER A 128 3.38 13.71 -2.60
C SER A 128 4.91 13.76 -2.51
N SER A 129 5.54 14.65 -3.27
CA SER A 129 6.99 14.86 -3.26
C SER A 129 7.54 15.38 -1.92
N VAL A 130 6.65 15.98 -1.11
CA VAL A 130 6.97 16.57 0.20
C VAL A 130 6.75 15.55 1.32
N THR A 131 5.57 14.93 1.37
CA THR A 131 5.12 14.13 2.52
C THR A 131 5.19 12.63 2.30
N GLY A 132 5.22 12.17 1.05
CA GLY A 132 5.09 10.76 0.68
C GLY A 132 3.66 10.22 0.81
N ALA A 133 2.65 11.07 1.02
CA ALA A 133 1.24 10.67 0.98
C ALA A 133 0.89 10.08 -0.39
N ILE A 134 -0.03 9.10 -0.42
CA ILE A 134 -0.34 8.30 -1.61
C ILE A 134 -1.81 8.51 -1.98
N CYS A 135 -2.08 8.77 -3.26
CA CYS A 135 -3.42 8.66 -3.82
C CYS A 135 -3.58 7.28 -4.48
N LEU A 136 -4.24 6.34 -3.80
CA LEU A 136 -4.56 5.02 -4.33
C LEU A 136 -5.93 4.58 -3.78
N ASP A 137 -6.81 4.12 -4.66
CA ASP A 137 -8.20 3.75 -4.39
C ASP A 137 -8.33 2.60 -3.37
N ILE A 138 -7.46 1.59 -3.44
CA ILE A 138 -7.46 0.47 -2.49
C ILE A 138 -7.07 0.88 -1.06
N LEU A 139 -6.45 2.05 -0.88
CA LEU A 139 -6.17 2.64 0.44
C LEU A 139 -7.28 3.57 0.92
N LYS A 140 -8.39 3.66 0.17
CA LYS A 140 -9.54 4.52 0.42
C LYS A 140 -10.84 3.71 0.36
N ASP A 141 -11.63 3.88 -0.69
CA ASP A 141 -12.99 3.38 -0.86
C ASP A 141 -13.05 1.99 -1.51
N GLN A 142 -11.99 1.57 -2.22
CA GLN A 142 -11.92 0.24 -2.86
C GLN A 142 -11.24 -0.82 -1.97
N TRP A 143 -11.02 -0.52 -0.68
CA TRP A 143 -10.48 -1.48 0.26
C TRP A 143 -11.45 -2.65 0.49
N ALA A 144 -10.94 -3.87 0.43
CA ALA A 144 -11.67 -5.07 0.83
C ALA A 144 -10.91 -5.80 1.94
N ALA A 145 -11.63 -6.30 2.95
CA ALA A 145 -11.03 -7.04 4.09
C ALA A 145 -10.29 -8.33 3.68
N ALA A 146 -10.46 -8.79 2.43
CA ALA A 146 -9.70 -9.90 1.85
C ALA A 146 -8.32 -9.49 1.29
N MET A 147 -8.04 -8.18 1.19
CA MET A 147 -6.74 -7.67 0.76
C MET A 147 -5.71 -7.85 1.87
N THR A 148 -4.47 -8.11 1.47
CA THR A 148 -3.32 -8.33 2.36
C THR A 148 -2.28 -7.23 2.19
N LEU A 149 -1.35 -7.11 3.14
CA LEU A 149 -0.21 -6.21 2.96
C LEU A 149 0.59 -6.55 1.70
N ARG A 150 0.71 -7.83 1.34
CA ARG A 150 1.37 -8.26 0.09
C ARG A 150 0.69 -7.65 -1.13
N THR A 151 -0.64 -7.71 -1.21
CA THR A 151 -1.38 -7.13 -2.35
C THR A 151 -1.25 -5.61 -2.37
N VAL A 152 -1.24 -4.95 -1.21
CA VAL A 152 -1.01 -3.50 -1.13
C VAL A 152 0.37 -3.13 -1.68
N LEU A 153 1.43 -3.82 -1.28
CA LEU A 153 2.80 -3.54 -1.77
C LEU A 153 2.95 -3.77 -3.28
N LEU A 154 2.32 -4.83 -3.81
CA LEU A 154 2.32 -5.09 -5.25
C LEU A 154 1.53 -4.03 -6.02
N SER A 155 0.39 -3.56 -5.50
CA SER A 155 -0.36 -2.45 -6.10
C SER A 155 0.43 -1.15 -6.10
N LEU A 156 1.19 -0.86 -5.04
CA LEU A 156 2.10 0.30 -5.02
C LEU A 156 3.23 0.17 -6.05
N GLN A 157 3.78 -1.03 -6.24
CA GLN A 157 4.78 -1.27 -7.29
C GLN A 157 4.16 -1.11 -8.69
N ALA A 158 2.93 -1.57 -8.90
CA ALA A 158 2.21 -1.36 -10.16
C ALA A 158 1.93 0.12 -10.41
N LEU A 159 1.58 0.89 -9.37
CA LEU A 159 1.39 2.34 -9.46
C LEU A 159 2.66 3.04 -9.96
N LEU A 160 3.86 2.63 -9.50
CA LEU A 160 5.12 3.19 -10.00
C LEU A 160 5.38 2.90 -11.48
N ALA A 161 4.80 1.83 -12.03
CA ALA A 161 4.92 1.51 -13.45
C ALA A 161 3.86 2.23 -14.31
N ALA A 162 2.70 2.54 -13.74
CA ALA A 162 1.58 3.16 -14.42
C ALA A 162 0.96 4.25 -13.54
N ALA A 163 1.49 5.47 -13.67
CA ALA A 163 0.95 6.65 -13.00
C ALA A 163 -0.41 7.06 -13.59
N GLU A 164 -1.27 7.63 -12.75
CA GLU A 164 -2.57 8.19 -13.13
C GLU A 164 -2.55 9.72 -12.94
N PRO A 165 -2.07 10.49 -13.93
CA PRO A 165 -1.85 11.93 -13.77
C PRO A 165 -3.15 12.76 -13.77
N ASP A 166 -4.30 12.17 -14.07
CA ASP A 166 -5.59 12.86 -14.07
C ASP A 166 -6.30 12.84 -12.71
N ASP A 167 -5.87 11.96 -11.80
CA ASP A 167 -6.19 12.01 -10.35
C ASP A 167 -4.91 12.11 -9.49
N PRO A 168 -4.19 13.25 -9.55
CA PRO A 168 -2.87 13.36 -8.95
C PRO A 168 -2.92 13.64 -7.45
N GLN A 169 -1.89 13.15 -6.75
CA GLN A 169 -1.59 13.57 -5.37
C GLN A 169 -0.70 14.82 -5.33
N ASP A 170 0.14 15.00 -6.35
CA ASP A 170 1.05 16.13 -6.49
C ASP A 170 0.84 16.80 -7.86
N ALA A 171 0.19 17.97 -7.85
CA ALA A 171 -0.20 18.68 -9.05
C ALA A 171 1.02 19.19 -9.87
N VAL A 172 2.13 19.54 -9.21
CA VAL A 172 3.35 20.01 -9.89
C VAL A 172 3.98 18.86 -10.66
N VAL A 173 4.12 17.70 -10.00
CA VAL A 173 4.66 16.50 -10.61
C VAL A 173 3.78 16.02 -11.77
N ALA A 174 2.47 15.99 -11.57
CA ALA A 174 1.51 15.59 -12.60
C ALA A 174 1.50 16.54 -13.80
N ASN A 175 1.64 17.85 -13.57
CA ASN A 175 1.76 18.82 -14.65
C ASN A 175 3.05 18.60 -15.45
N GLN A 176 4.18 18.39 -14.79
CA GLN A 176 5.45 18.06 -15.47
C GLN A 176 5.34 16.74 -16.25
N TYR A 177 4.70 15.72 -15.68
CA TYR A 177 4.44 14.44 -16.34
C TYR A 177 3.68 14.61 -17.66
N LYS A 178 2.62 15.43 -17.65
CA LYS A 178 1.76 15.67 -18.82
C LYS A 178 2.41 16.59 -19.86
N GLN A 179 3.05 17.67 -19.43
CA GLN A 179 3.60 18.69 -20.33
C GLN A 179 4.98 18.34 -20.87
N ASN A 180 5.82 17.66 -20.09
CA ASN A 180 7.18 17.31 -20.49
C ASN A 180 7.60 15.93 -19.92
N PRO A 181 7.16 14.84 -20.58
CA PRO A 181 7.43 13.47 -20.13
C PRO A 181 8.92 13.14 -19.97
N GLU A 182 9.78 13.69 -20.84
CA GLU A 182 11.23 13.44 -20.77
C GLU A 182 11.85 14.14 -19.55
N MET A 183 11.48 15.39 -19.29
CA MET A 183 11.92 16.09 -18.07
C MET A 183 11.43 15.36 -16.82
N PHE A 184 10.17 14.91 -16.80
CA PHE A 184 9.66 14.09 -15.70
C PHE A 184 10.50 12.83 -15.51
N LYS A 185 10.80 12.08 -16.58
CA LYS A 185 11.59 10.85 -16.52
C LYS A 185 12.99 11.10 -15.95
N GLN A 186 13.67 12.15 -16.39
CA GLN A 186 15.00 12.50 -15.87
C GLN A 186 14.94 12.98 -14.42
N THR A 187 13.91 13.74 -14.05
CA THR A 187 13.68 14.19 -12.67
C THR A 187 13.41 13.01 -11.75
N ALA A 188 12.52 12.09 -12.15
CA ALA A 188 12.22 10.88 -11.39
C ALA A 188 13.43 9.96 -11.24
N ARG A 189 14.26 9.79 -12.29
CA ARG A 189 15.54 9.06 -12.22
C ARG A 189 16.53 9.70 -11.25
N LEU A 190 16.65 11.02 -11.28
CA LEU A 190 17.49 11.73 -10.30
C LEU A 190 16.99 11.50 -8.87
N TRP A 191 15.69 11.61 -8.63
CA TRP A 191 15.13 11.36 -7.30
C TRP A 191 15.36 9.91 -6.87
N ALA A 192 15.21 8.95 -7.78
CA ALA A 192 15.53 7.55 -7.53
C ALA A 192 17.02 7.36 -7.18
N HIS A 193 17.92 8.04 -7.88
CA HIS A 193 19.35 8.00 -7.61
C HIS A 193 19.69 8.58 -6.23
N VAL A 194 19.19 9.77 -5.93
CA VAL A 194 19.52 10.51 -4.70
C VAL A 194 18.88 9.89 -3.46
N TYR A 195 17.61 9.45 -3.55
CA TYR A 195 16.84 9.05 -2.38
C TYR A 195 16.64 7.53 -2.25
N ALA A 196 16.69 6.80 -3.36
CA ALA A 196 16.37 5.36 -3.40
C ALA A 196 17.57 4.48 -3.77
N GLY A 197 18.74 5.05 -4.03
CA GLY A 197 19.97 4.31 -4.36
C GLY A 197 20.00 3.74 -5.78
N ALA A 198 19.19 4.25 -6.69
CA ALA A 198 19.20 3.86 -8.11
C ALA A 198 20.53 4.25 -8.79
N PRO A 199 20.91 3.61 -9.91
CA PRO A 199 22.11 3.96 -10.66
C PRO A 199 22.08 5.39 -11.24
N VAL A 200 23.24 5.83 -11.73
CA VAL A 200 23.58 7.23 -12.06
C VAL A 200 22.51 7.95 -12.89
N SER A 201 22.17 9.15 -12.44
CA SER A 201 21.23 10.10 -13.07
C SER A 201 21.92 11.08 -14.05
N SER A 202 21.15 12.01 -14.63
CA SER A 202 21.66 13.06 -15.53
C SER A 202 22.82 13.87 -14.91
N PRO A 203 24.00 13.93 -15.55
CA PRO A 203 25.11 14.78 -15.10
C PRO A 203 24.76 16.27 -15.12
N GLU A 204 23.90 16.71 -16.04
CA GLU A 204 23.48 18.10 -16.14
C GLU A 204 22.73 18.56 -14.89
N TYR A 205 21.78 17.75 -14.43
CA TYR A 205 20.98 18.06 -13.24
C TYR A 205 21.85 18.05 -11.99
N THR A 206 22.77 17.09 -11.91
CA THR A 206 23.76 17.01 -10.83
C THR A 206 24.58 18.30 -10.72
N ARG A 207 25.08 18.83 -11.85
CA ARG A 207 25.80 20.10 -11.89
C ARG A 207 24.95 21.29 -11.42
N LYS A 208 23.68 21.37 -11.83
CA LYS A 208 22.77 22.44 -11.39
C LYS A 208 22.55 22.39 -9.87
N ILE A 209 22.39 21.20 -9.30
CA ILE A 209 22.25 20.99 -7.85
C ILE A 209 23.52 21.43 -7.13
N GLU A 210 24.69 20.98 -7.59
CA GLU A 210 25.98 21.32 -6.99
C GLU A 210 26.24 22.83 -6.99
N ASN A 211 25.89 23.52 -8.08
CA ASN A 211 26.03 24.97 -8.16
C ASN A 211 25.20 25.69 -7.09
N LEU A 212 23.93 25.32 -6.90
CA LEU A 212 23.09 25.94 -5.87
C LEU A 212 23.49 25.51 -4.45
N CYS A 213 23.94 24.26 -4.27
CA CYS A 213 24.49 23.82 -2.99
C CYS A 213 25.76 24.59 -2.63
N ALA A 214 26.62 24.92 -3.61
CA ALA A 214 27.82 25.72 -3.40
C ALA A 214 27.52 27.17 -2.97
N MET A 215 26.30 27.66 -3.24
CA MET A 215 25.80 28.95 -2.73
C MET A 215 25.30 28.86 -1.28
N GLY A 216 25.29 27.67 -0.67
CA GLY A 216 24.92 27.44 0.73
C GLY A 216 23.49 26.96 0.96
N PHE A 217 22.72 26.70 -0.09
CA PHE A 217 21.36 26.16 0.06
C PHE A 217 21.36 24.68 0.44
N ASP A 218 20.36 24.26 1.24
CA ASP A 218 20.17 22.85 1.58
C ASP A 218 19.93 22.00 0.32
N ARG A 219 20.59 20.84 0.25
CA ARG A 219 20.56 19.96 -0.94
C ARG A 219 19.15 19.47 -1.27
N ASN A 220 18.34 19.14 -0.27
CA ASN A 220 16.97 18.66 -0.50
C ASN A 220 16.08 19.81 -0.97
N ALA A 221 16.20 20.99 -0.35
CA ALA A 221 15.50 22.20 -0.79
C ALA A 221 15.84 22.55 -2.24
N VAL A 222 17.13 22.48 -2.62
CA VAL A 222 17.61 22.71 -3.99
C VAL A 222 16.98 21.73 -4.98
N ILE A 223 16.99 20.43 -4.67
CA ILE A 223 16.42 19.41 -5.55
C ILE A 223 14.92 19.65 -5.74
N VAL A 224 14.18 19.94 -4.66
CA VAL A 224 12.74 20.24 -4.74
C VAL A 224 12.48 21.49 -5.56
N ALA A 225 13.24 22.57 -5.32
CA ALA A 225 13.06 23.83 -6.04
C ALA A 225 13.34 23.67 -7.54
N LEU A 226 14.48 23.09 -7.92
CA LEU A 226 14.83 22.83 -9.31
C LEU A 226 13.82 21.91 -9.99
N SER A 227 13.40 20.81 -9.33
CA SER A 227 12.43 19.87 -9.88
C SER A 227 11.06 20.53 -10.12
N SER A 228 10.63 21.41 -9.21
CA SER A 228 9.34 22.10 -9.27
C SER A 228 9.34 23.28 -10.25
N LYS A 229 10.52 23.81 -10.58
CA LYS A 229 10.71 24.96 -11.49
C LYS A 229 11.33 24.53 -12.82
N SER A 230 11.01 23.33 -13.29
CA SER A 230 11.43 22.84 -14.62
C SER A 230 12.94 22.92 -14.88
N TRP A 231 13.76 22.75 -13.84
CA TRP A 231 15.22 22.84 -13.90
C TRP A 231 15.77 24.19 -14.35
N ASP A 232 14.97 25.25 -14.20
CA ASP A 232 15.37 26.63 -14.37
C ASP A 232 16.04 27.17 -13.11
N VAL A 233 17.27 27.66 -13.25
CA VAL A 233 18.12 28.01 -12.10
C VAL A 233 17.66 29.34 -11.48
N GLU A 234 17.21 30.29 -12.29
CA GLU A 234 16.80 31.62 -11.82
C GLU A 234 15.55 31.50 -10.94
N THR A 235 14.48 30.91 -11.46
CA THR A 235 13.22 30.75 -10.73
C THR A 235 13.31 29.77 -9.56
N ALA A 236 14.20 28.76 -9.63
CA ALA A 236 14.50 27.91 -8.47
C ALA A 236 15.24 28.68 -7.37
N THR A 237 16.18 29.56 -7.74
CA THR A 237 16.91 30.40 -6.78
C THR A 237 15.96 31.41 -6.12
N GLU A 238 15.07 32.04 -6.89
CA GLU A 238 14.04 32.92 -6.34
C GLU A 238 13.16 32.19 -5.32
N LEU A 239 12.74 30.96 -5.62
CA LEU A 239 11.98 30.13 -4.68
C LEU A 239 12.79 29.83 -3.41
N LEU A 240 14.08 29.49 -3.54
CA LEU A 240 14.95 29.20 -2.40
C LEU A 240 15.20 30.42 -1.51
N LEU A 241 15.27 31.62 -2.09
CA LEU A 241 15.43 32.88 -1.35
C LEU A 241 14.14 33.35 -0.66
N SER A 242 12.98 32.85 -1.11
CA SER A 242 11.68 33.20 -0.53
C SER A 242 11.27 32.36 0.68
N ASN A 243 12.02 31.29 0.98
CA ASN A 243 11.82 30.41 2.13
C ASN A 243 12.73 30.82 3.30
#